data_AF-A0A075FIU9-F1
#
_entry.id   AF-A0A075FIU9-F1
#
_cell.length_a   1.000
_cell.length_b   1.000
_cell.length_c   1.000
_cell.angle_alpha   90.00
_cell.angle_beta   90.00
_cell.angle_gamma   90.00
#
_symmetry.space_group_name_H-M   'P 1'
#
loop_
_entity.id
_entity.type
_entity.pdbx_description
1 polymer ?
#
loop_
_entity_poly.entity_id
_entity_poly.type
_entity_poly.pdbx_seq_one_letter_code
_entity_poly.pdbx_strand_id
1 'polypeptide(L)'
;MSSIRGIVKDIIIVVTCVAVIWIGLTAYFGAQNPFYVVSSGSMYPELAMHDIIVISGHALFEDVRIGDIIVFDRPKDHDKVIVHRVVAVVDDDPLTLRTKGDNNQNSIVGTDYPITEEEYKGTVIHVIPQVGYITKILQPPINYIIIVVIIGIMIIRQIAKNKAGKHYEQVKAESEIKNYDKSQPNEKMDGDLSWLDDYKNASKDFTTQEKKSTEKPEENTKSEGIPEFFLDREKESEEKK
;
A
#
# COMPACT_ATOMS: atom_id res chain seq x y z
N MET A 1 13.56 12.29 27.85
CA MET A 1 14.82 11.77 27.27
C MET A 1 14.87 10.24 27.10
N SER A 2 14.17 9.43 27.93
CA SER A 2 14.22 7.95 27.81
C SER A 2 13.62 7.38 26.50
N SER A 3 12.51 7.96 26.02
CA SER A 3 11.84 7.50 24.78
C SER A 3 12.71 7.66 23.51
N ILE A 4 13.47 8.75 23.43
CA ILE A 4 14.34 9.04 22.26
C ILE A 4 15.47 8.02 22.15
N ARG A 5 16.06 7.58 23.28
CA ARG A 5 17.13 6.58 23.29
C ARG A 5 16.64 5.20 22.83
N GLY A 6 15.40 4.82 23.18
CA GLY A 6 14.77 3.60 22.70
C GLY A 6 14.58 3.61 21.18
N ILE A 7 13.98 4.69 20.66
CA ILE A 7 13.77 4.88 19.21
C ILE A 7 15.10 4.86 18.44
N VAL A 8 16.13 5.55 18.94
CA VAL A 8 17.46 5.56 18.31
C VAL A 8 18.07 4.16 18.27
N LYS A 9 17.97 3.39 19.37
CA LYS A 9 18.44 2.00 19.41
C LYS A 9 17.72 1.12 18.39
N ASP A 10 16.40 1.24 18.29
CA ASP A 10 15.60 0.45 17.35
C ASP A 10 15.92 0.80 15.89
N ILE A 11 16.13 2.10 15.58
CA ILE A 11 16.60 2.55 14.26
C ILE A 11 17.96 1.93 13.94
N ILE A 12 18.91 1.96 14.89
CA ILE A 12 20.24 1.37 14.68
C ILE A 12 20.14 -0.14 14.41
N ILE A 13 19.30 -0.86 15.16
CA ILE A 13 19.06 -2.29 14.95
C ILE A 13 18.52 -2.54 13.54
N VAL A 14 17.49 -1.79 13.12
CA VAL A 14 16.89 -1.94 11.79
C VAL A 14 17.90 -1.65 10.69
N VAL A 15 18.65 -0.54 10.79
CA VAL A 15 19.69 -0.18 9.82
C VAL A 15 20.78 -1.26 9.75
N THR A 16 21.21 -1.80 10.89
CA THR A 16 22.21 -2.86 10.95
C THR A 16 21.69 -4.15 10.30
N CYS A 17 20.45 -4.55 10.58
CA CYS A 17 19.83 -5.72 9.96
C CYS A 17 19.72 -5.56 8.44
N VAL A 18 19.26 -4.40 7.96
CA VAL A 18 19.17 -4.11 6.52
C VAL A 18 20.54 -4.17 5.86
N ALA A 19 21.57 -3.59 6.48
CA ALA A 19 22.93 -3.62 5.98
C ALA A 19 23.48 -5.06 5.90
N VAL A 20 23.27 -5.88 6.93
CA VAL A 20 23.70 -7.30 6.94
C VAL A 20 23.01 -8.09 5.84
N ILE A 21 21.70 -7.91 5.66
CA ILE A 21 20.95 -8.57 4.58
C ILE A 21 21.46 -8.12 3.22
N TRP A 22 21.67 -6.81 3.03
CA TRP A 22 22.18 -6.25 1.78
C TRP A 22 23.56 -6.82 1.43
N ILE A 23 24.51 -6.76 2.36
CA ILE A 23 25.86 -7.31 2.18
C ILE A 23 25.81 -8.82 1.91
N GLY A 24 24.97 -9.55 2.66
CA GLY A 24 24.78 -10.98 2.46
C GLY A 24 24.24 -11.33 1.07
N LEU A 25 23.27 -10.57 0.56
CA LEU A 25 22.73 -10.73 -0.79
C LEU A 25 23.79 -10.43 -1.86
N THR A 26 24.50 -9.30 -1.74
CA THR A 26 25.57 -8.93 -2.68
C THR A 26 26.67 -9.98 -2.71
N ALA A 27 27.11 -10.49 -1.55
CA ALA A 27 28.12 -11.53 -1.47
C ALA A 27 27.64 -12.87 -2.03
N TYR A 28 26.38 -13.26 -1.75
CA TYR A 28 25.81 -14.51 -2.23
C TYR A 28 25.66 -14.54 -3.75
N PHE A 29 25.12 -13.48 -4.35
CA PHE A 29 24.90 -13.42 -5.80
C PHE A 29 26.11 -12.94 -6.59
N GLY A 30 27.08 -12.28 -5.95
CA GLY A 30 28.24 -11.68 -6.61
C GLY A 30 27.90 -10.42 -7.43
N ALA A 31 26.70 -9.87 -7.25
CA ALA A 31 26.21 -8.70 -7.99
C ALA A 31 25.69 -7.63 -7.03
N GLN A 32 25.92 -6.36 -7.34
CA GLN A 32 25.42 -5.23 -6.53
C GLN A 32 23.89 -5.20 -6.46
N ASN A 33 23.24 -5.45 -7.60
CA ASN A 33 21.79 -5.53 -7.73
C ASN A 33 21.42 -6.87 -8.37
N PRO A 34 21.13 -7.92 -7.59
CA PRO A 34 20.88 -9.24 -8.14
C PRO A 34 19.45 -9.42 -8.68
N PHE A 35 18.53 -8.50 -8.42
CA PHE A 35 17.12 -8.60 -8.79
C PHE A 35 16.72 -7.55 -9.82
N TYR A 36 16.14 -7.98 -10.95
CA TYR A 36 15.61 -7.10 -11.99
C TYR A 36 14.17 -7.47 -12.35
N VAL A 37 13.40 -6.49 -12.82
CA VAL A 37 12.05 -6.70 -13.33
C VAL A 37 12.07 -6.60 -14.85
N VAL A 38 11.53 -7.62 -15.51
CA VAL A 38 11.43 -7.64 -16.98
C VAL A 38 10.41 -6.60 -17.43
N SER A 39 10.89 -5.59 -18.17
CA SER A 39 10.08 -4.43 -18.58
C SER A 39 9.41 -4.59 -19.94
N SER A 40 9.88 -5.51 -20.79
CA SER A 40 9.41 -5.69 -22.16
C SER A 40 9.23 -7.16 -22.53
N GLY A 41 8.56 -7.43 -23.66
CA GLY A 41 8.30 -8.78 -24.17
C GLY A 41 9.34 -9.27 -25.16
N SER A 42 10.54 -8.67 -25.20
CA SER A 42 11.61 -9.05 -26.13
C SER A 42 12.15 -10.46 -25.85
N MET A 43 11.97 -10.97 -24.64
CA MET A 43 12.44 -12.29 -24.21
C MET A 43 11.34 -13.34 -24.12
N TYR A 44 10.12 -13.04 -24.60
CA TYR A 44 9.03 -14.02 -24.64
C TYR A 44 9.36 -15.14 -25.65
N PRO A 45 9.06 -16.43 -25.35
CA PRO A 45 8.31 -16.95 -24.21
C PRO A 45 9.13 -17.25 -22.95
N GLU A 46 10.46 -17.19 -23.01
CA GLU A 46 11.33 -17.60 -21.89
C GLU A 46 11.15 -16.69 -20.66
N LEU A 47 11.10 -15.38 -20.89
CA LEU A 47 10.82 -14.38 -19.85
C LEU A 47 9.58 -13.57 -20.23
N ALA A 48 8.58 -13.56 -19.35
CA ALA A 48 7.39 -12.75 -19.53
C ALA A 48 7.60 -11.34 -18.95
N MET A 49 6.83 -10.38 -19.47
CA MET A 49 6.78 -9.04 -18.87
C MET A 49 6.35 -9.14 -17.41
N HIS A 50 7.01 -8.38 -16.53
CA HIS A 50 6.81 -8.36 -15.08
C HIS A 50 7.29 -9.60 -14.34
N ASP A 51 8.09 -10.47 -14.94
CA ASP A 51 8.83 -11.47 -14.18
C ASP A 51 9.97 -10.79 -13.42
N ILE A 52 10.29 -11.33 -12.24
CA ILE A 52 11.52 -10.96 -11.53
C ILE A 52 12.59 -11.96 -11.92
N ILE A 53 13.70 -11.48 -12.43
CA ILE A 53 14.88 -12.29 -12.71
C ILE A 53 15.92 -12.07 -11.63
N VAL A 54 16.64 -13.14 -11.31
CA VAL A 54 17.77 -13.14 -10.41
C VAL A 54 19.03 -13.41 -11.22
N ILE A 55 20.03 -12.56 -11.06
CA ILE A 55 21.32 -12.70 -11.74
C ILE A 55 22.41 -13.17 -10.78
N SER A 56 23.43 -13.81 -11.34
CA SER A 56 24.71 -14.03 -10.68
C SER A 56 25.80 -13.22 -11.36
N GLY A 57 26.55 -12.48 -10.55
CA GLY A 57 27.77 -11.79 -10.96
C GLY A 57 29.04 -12.63 -10.76
N HIS A 58 28.92 -13.89 -10.33
CA HIS A 58 30.07 -14.80 -10.21
C HIS A 58 30.55 -15.34 -11.56
N ALA A 59 29.65 -15.37 -12.55
CA ALA A 59 30.02 -15.74 -13.91
C ALA A 59 30.84 -14.61 -14.53
N LEU A 60 32.12 -14.88 -14.79
CA LEU A 60 33.01 -13.95 -15.47
C LEU A 60 32.51 -13.68 -16.89
N PHE A 61 32.81 -12.50 -17.41
CA PHE A 61 32.43 -12.13 -18.78
C PHE A 61 33.00 -13.11 -19.82
N GLU A 62 34.23 -13.60 -19.60
CA GLU A 62 34.90 -14.59 -20.45
C GLU A 62 34.25 -15.98 -20.42
N ASP A 63 33.47 -16.29 -19.37
CA ASP A 63 32.80 -17.58 -19.21
C ASP A 63 31.44 -17.62 -19.89
N VAL A 64 30.91 -16.47 -20.32
CA VAL A 64 29.61 -16.36 -20.99
C VAL A 64 29.64 -17.14 -22.31
N ARG A 65 28.58 -17.91 -22.57
CA ARG A 65 28.43 -18.76 -23.75
C ARG A 65 27.21 -18.39 -24.58
N ILE A 66 27.22 -18.81 -25.84
CA ILE A 66 26.05 -18.72 -26.71
C ILE A 66 24.89 -19.47 -26.05
N GLY A 67 23.74 -18.80 -25.95
CA GLY A 67 22.55 -19.33 -25.29
C GLY A 67 22.29 -18.75 -23.90
N ASP A 68 23.29 -18.18 -23.23
CA ASP A 68 23.11 -17.56 -21.92
C ASP A 68 22.23 -16.32 -22.02
N ILE A 69 21.39 -16.09 -21.00
CA ILE A 69 20.65 -14.85 -20.87
C ILE A 69 21.42 -13.95 -19.90
N ILE A 70 21.84 -12.79 -20.38
CA ILE A 70 22.65 -11.87 -19.61
C ILE A 70 21.91 -10.55 -19.39
N VAL A 71 22.24 -9.89 -18.30
CA VAL A 71 21.79 -8.55 -17.97
C VAL A 71 22.97 -7.60 -18.16
N PHE A 72 22.75 -6.52 -18.89
CA PHE A 72 23.80 -5.58 -19.24
C PHE A 72 23.24 -4.16 -19.44
N ASP A 73 24.10 -3.15 -19.32
CA ASP A 73 23.76 -1.78 -19.68
C ASP A 73 23.84 -1.59 -21.19
N ARG A 74 22.93 -0.81 -21.76
CA ARG A 74 22.92 -0.50 -23.18
C ARG A 74 24.26 0.15 -23.60
N PRO A 75 25.03 -0.43 -24.55
CA PRO A 75 26.36 0.08 -24.90
C PRO A 75 26.41 1.51 -25.43
N LYS A 76 25.32 1.98 -26.03
CA LYS A 76 25.29 3.32 -26.64
C LYS A 76 25.30 4.47 -25.62
N ASP A 77 24.62 4.31 -24.50
CA ASP A 77 24.31 5.40 -23.56
C ASP A 77 24.29 4.99 -22.08
N HIS A 78 24.39 3.70 -21.74
CA HIS A 78 24.42 3.14 -20.38
C HIS A 78 23.27 3.59 -19.46
N ASP A 79 22.18 4.08 -20.02
CA ASP A 79 21.03 4.64 -19.30
C ASP A 79 19.92 3.59 -19.07
N LYS A 80 20.02 2.43 -19.73
CA LYS A 80 19.02 1.37 -19.71
C LYS A 80 19.67 0.01 -19.54
N VAL A 81 19.11 -0.75 -18.61
CA VAL A 81 19.42 -2.15 -18.41
C VAL A 81 18.60 -2.99 -19.40
N ILE A 82 19.28 -3.89 -20.10
CA ILE A 82 18.72 -4.79 -21.10
C ILE A 82 18.97 -6.23 -20.66
N VAL A 83 18.02 -7.11 -21.00
CA VAL A 83 18.10 -8.55 -20.73
C VAL A 83 17.88 -9.26 -22.05
N HIS A 84 18.92 -9.87 -22.62
CA HIS A 84 18.85 -10.58 -23.90
C HIS A 84 19.71 -11.85 -23.90
N ARG A 85 19.45 -12.73 -24.86
CA ARG A 85 20.21 -13.97 -25.03
C ARG A 85 21.45 -13.74 -25.88
N VAL A 86 22.58 -14.31 -25.48
CA VAL A 86 23.83 -14.30 -26.26
C VAL A 86 23.65 -15.17 -27.49
N VAL A 87 23.87 -14.59 -28.66
CA VAL A 87 23.77 -15.28 -29.97
C VAL A 87 25.11 -15.42 -30.66
N ALA A 88 26.11 -14.63 -30.27
CA ALA A 88 27.48 -14.81 -30.72
C ALA A 88 28.48 -14.28 -29.67
N VAL A 89 29.61 -14.95 -29.58
CA VAL A 89 30.81 -14.52 -28.85
C VAL A 89 31.85 -14.17 -29.92
N VAL A 90 32.32 -12.92 -29.91
CA VAL A 90 33.33 -12.42 -30.84
C VAL A 90 34.64 -12.31 -30.07
N ASP A 91 35.48 -13.32 -30.26
CA ASP A 91 36.78 -13.49 -29.59
C ASP A 91 37.88 -12.64 -30.28
N ASP A 92 37.58 -11.36 -30.45
CA ASP A 92 38.56 -10.33 -30.83
C ASP A 92 39.19 -9.72 -29.56
N ASP A 93 40.20 -8.86 -29.70
CA ASP A 93 40.73 -8.04 -28.60
C ASP A 93 40.20 -6.60 -28.75
N PRO A 94 39.24 -6.14 -27.93
CA PRO A 94 38.67 -6.81 -26.75
C PRO A 94 37.54 -7.81 -27.08
N LEU A 95 37.34 -8.80 -26.19
CA LEU A 95 36.25 -9.76 -26.27
C LEU A 95 34.91 -9.01 -26.29
N THR A 96 34.04 -9.33 -27.25
CA THR A 96 32.70 -8.74 -27.30
C THR A 96 31.61 -9.78 -27.50
N LEU A 97 30.43 -9.50 -26.95
CA LEU A 97 29.24 -10.33 -27.12
C LEU A 97 28.25 -9.65 -28.06
N ARG A 98 27.51 -10.48 -28.81
CA ARG A 98 26.28 -10.07 -29.48
C ARG A 98 25.10 -10.78 -28.86
N THR A 99 24.12 -9.99 -28.43
CA THR A 99 22.89 -10.48 -27.84
C THR A 99 21.71 -10.29 -28.78
N LYS A 100 20.57 -10.89 -28.44
CA LYS A 100 19.30 -10.73 -29.13
C LYS A 100 18.16 -11.09 -28.18
N GLY A 101 17.07 -10.33 -28.20
CA GLY A 101 15.82 -10.75 -27.58
C GLY A 101 15.25 -11.97 -28.31
N ASP A 102 14.78 -12.98 -27.56
CA ASP A 102 14.20 -14.20 -28.11
C ASP A 102 13.04 -13.94 -29.08
N ASN A 103 12.26 -12.89 -28.83
CA ASN A 103 11.13 -12.44 -29.66
C ASN A 103 11.51 -11.33 -30.67
N ASN A 104 12.76 -10.88 -30.70
CA ASN A 104 13.20 -9.88 -31.66
C ASN A 104 13.53 -10.56 -33.00
N GLN A 105 13.42 -9.83 -34.12
CA GLN A 105 13.82 -10.36 -35.42
C GLN A 105 15.35 -10.40 -35.57
N ASN A 106 16.01 -9.31 -35.22
CA ASN A 106 17.46 -9.12 -35.38
C ASN A 106 18.05 -8.42 -34.16
N SER A 107 19.37 -8.54 -33.99
CA SER A 107 20.14 -7.74 -33.05
C SER A 107 20.30 -6.30 -33.56
N ILE A 108 20.25 -5.32 -32.66
CA ILE A 108 20.34 -3.89 -32.95
C ILE A 108 21.72 -3.35 -32.54
N VAL A 109 22.43 -2.69 -33.46
CA VAL A 109 23.73 -2.05 -33.19
C VAL A 109 23.60 -0.97 -32.11
N GLY A 110 24.49 -0.97 -31.12
CA GLY A 110 24.49 -0.03 -30.00
C GLY A 110 23.45 -0.34 -28.91
N THR A 111 22.61 -1.36 -29.12
CA THR A 111 21.66 -1.85 -28.13
C THR A 111 22.03 -3.27 -27.70
N ASP A 112 22.27 -4.16 -28.67
CA ASP A 112 22.51 -5.58 -28.44
C ASP A 112 23.96 -6.00 -28.69
N TYR A 113 24.75 -5.13 -29.33
CA TYR A 113 26.18 -5.33 -29.59
C TYR A 113 26.88 -4.03 -30.03
N PRO A 114 28.21 -3.94 -29.88
CA PRO A 114 29.05 -4.86 -29.11
C PRO A 114 28.81 -4.68 -27.61
N ILE A 115 28.70 -5.78 -26.86
CA ILE A 115 28.67 -5.77 -25.38
C ILE A 115 30.08 -6.11 -24.91
N THR A 116 30.66 -5.29 -24.05
CA THR A 116 31.96 -5.50 -23.40
C THR A 116 31.77 -5.86 -21.93
N GLU A 117 32.87 -6.12 -21.23
CA GLU A 117 32.85 -6.37 -19.78
C GLU A 117 32.26 -5.18 -18.99
N GLU A 118 32.44 -3.94 -19.48
CA GLU A 118 31.95 -2.73 -18.80
C GLU A 118 30.42 -2.67 -18.73
N GLU A 119 29.73 -3.15 -19.76
CA GLU A 119 28.27 -3.20 -19.78
C GLU A 119 27.71 -4.41 -19.02
N TYR A 120 28.48 -5.48 -18.87
CA TYR A 120 28.00 -6.74 -18.32
C TYR A 120 27.73 -6.64 -16.81
N LYS A 121 26.52 -7.04 -16.39
CA LYS A 121 26.12 -7.07 -14.98
C LYS A 121 26.06 -8.46 -14.37
N GLY A 122 25.78 -9.47 -15.19
CA GLY A 122 25.67 -10.86 -14.75
C GLY A 122 24.76 -11.71 -15.62
N THR A 123 24.77 -13.01 -15.35
CA THR A 123 23.96 -14.02 -16.04
C THR A 123 22.71 -14.36 -15.24
N VAL A 124 21.58 -14.51 -15.92
CA VAL A 124 20.30 -14.90 -15.29
C VAL A 124 20.37 -16.34 -14.81
N ILE A 125 20.11 -16.56 -13.53
CA ILE A 125 20.14 -17.89 -12.90
C ILE A 125 18.76 -18.37 -12.43
N HIS A 126 17.81 -17.45 -12.21
CA HIS A 126 16.49 -17.79 -11.72
C HIS A 126 15.44 -16.80 -12.20
N VAL A 127 14.22 -17.30 -12.39
CA VAL A 127 13.05 -16.52 -12.82
C VAL A 127 11.92 -16.78 -11.85
N ILE A 128 11.39 -15.70 -11.27
CA ILE A 128 10.26 -15.73 -10.36
C ILE A 128 9.06 -15.13 -11.11
N PRO A 129 8.17 -15.98 -11.64
CA PRO A 129 7.09 -15.53 -12.50
C PRO A 129 6.07 -14.69 -11.72
N GLN A 130 5.46 -13.72 -12.39
CA GLN A 130 4.31 -12.94 -11.90
C GLN A 130 4.54 -12.04 -10.65
N VAL A 131 5.74 -12.00 -10.06
CA VAL A 131 6.00 -11.18 -8.85
C VAL A 131 6.18 -9.70 -9.19
N GLY A 132 6.66 -9.36 -10.39
CA GLY A 132 6.80 -7.96 -10.81
C GLY A 132 5.46 -7.24 -10.94
N TYR A 133 4.31 -7.94 -11.04
CA TYR A 133 3.00 -7.31 -10.95
C TYR A 133 2.76 -6.64 -9.60
N ILE A 134 3.40 -7.11 -8.52
CA ILE A 134 3.34 -6.45 -7.21
C ILE A 134 3.93 -5.03 -7.31
N THR A 135 4.99 -4.84 -8.09
CA THR A 135 5.57 -3.49 -8.27
C THR A 135 4.60 -2.53 -8.97
N LYS A 136 3.74 -3.03 -9.87
CA LYS A 136 2.65 -2.23 -10.47
C LYS A 136 1.60 -1.80 -9.46
N ILE A 137 1.29 -2.63 -8.47
CA ILE A 137 0.33 -2.29 -7.40
C ILE A 137 0.85 -1.10 -6.57
N LEU A 138 2.17 -0.95 -6.44
CA LEU A 138 2.82 0.16 -5.74
C LEU A 138 2.99 1.41 -6.62
N GLN A 139 2.61 1.39 -7.90
CA GLN A 139 2.68 2.55 -8.78
C GLN A 139 1.39 3.42 -8.72
N PRO A 140 1.48 4.73 -9.00
CA PRO A 140 0.30 5.57 -9.15
C PRO A 140 -0.65 5.10 -10.26
N PRO A 141 -1.99 5.22 -10.06
CA PRO A 141 -2.68 5.82 -8.90
C PRO A 141 -3.01 4.83 -7.77
N ILE A 142 -2.71 3.54 -7.95
CA ILE A 142 -3.12 2.46 -7.04
C ILE A 142 -2.48 2.64 -5.66
N ASN A 143 -1.23 3.11 -5.61
CA ASN A 143 -0.52 3.41 -4.38
C ASN A 143 -1.29 4.38 -3.44
N TYR A 144 -1.95 5.41 -3.98
CA TYR A 144 -2.72 6.36 -3.19
C TYR A 144 -3.93 5.69 -2.54
N ILE A 145 -4.60 4.81 -3.29
CA ILE A 145 -5.75 4.05 -2.78
C ILE A 145 -5.28 3.17 -1.61
N ILE A 146 -4.14 2.49 -1.74
CA ILE A 146 -3.57 1.65 -0.69
C ILE A 146 -3.25 2.48 0.56
N ILE A 147 -2.61 3.64 0.39
CA ILE A 147 -2.28 4.53 1.50
C ILE A 147 -3.54 4.98 2.24
N VAL A 148 -4.58 5.40 1.51
CA VAL A 148 -5.87 5.81 2.08
C VAL A 148 -6.52 4.66 2.86
N VAL A 149 -6.50 3.44 2.33
CA VAL A 149 -7.02 2.24 2.99
C VAL A 149 -6.24 1.93 4.28
N ILE A 150 -4.90 1.98 4.24
CA ILE A 150 -4.05 1.74 5.42
C ILE A 150 -4.33 2.78 6.51
N ILE A 151 -4.38 4.07 6.15
CA ILE A 151 -4.70 5.15 7.10
C ILE A 151 -6.11 4.96 7.67
N GLY A 152 -7.09 4.64 6.83
CA GLY A 152 -8.47 4.36 7.27
C GLY A 152 -8.53 3.22 8.29
N ILE A 153 -7.84 2.10 8.03
CA ILE A 153 -7.74 0.97 8.96
C ILE A 153 -7.05 1.40 10.26
N MET A 154 -5.98 2.19 10.20
CA MET A 154 -5.30 2.70 11.40
C MET A 154 -6.23 3.55 12.26
N ILE A 155 -7.00 4.46 11.65
CA ILE A 155 -7.97 5.32 12.36
C ILE A 155 -9.08 4.47 12.99
N ILE A 156 -9.67 3.52 12.24
CA ILE A 156 -10.72 2.62 12.75
C ILE A 156 -10.20 1.82 13.95
N ARG A 157 -8.98 1.26 13.86
CA ARG A 157 -8.35 0.54 14.98
C ARG A 157 -8.08 1.45 16.18
N GLN A 158 -7.71 2.71 15.95
CA GLN A 158 -7.47 3.67 17.02
C GLN A 158 -8.77 4.04 17.74
N ILE A 159 -9.86 4.27 17.01
CA ILE A 159 -11.19 4.52 17.58
C ILE A 159 -11.69 3.29 18.34
N ALA A 160 -11.54 2.09 17.76
CA ALA A 160 -11.93 0.83 18.42
C ALA A 160 -11.16 0.60 19.73
N LYS A 161 -9.84 0.84 19.75
CA LYS A 161 -9.02 0.77 20.98
C LYS A 161 -9.44 1.81 22.01
N ASN A 162 -9.74 3.04 21.59
CA ASN A 162 -10.22 4.08 22.51
C ASN A 162 -11.60 3.76 23.10
N LYS A 163 -12.49 3.09 22.36
CA LYS A 163 -13.81 2.67 22.85
C LYS A 163 -13.70 1.52 23.85
N ALA A 164 -12.79 0.56 23.61
CA ALA A 164 -12.51 -0.55 24.50
C ALA A 164 -11.87 -0.11 25.83
N GLY A 165 -10.97 0.88 25.80
CA GLY A 165 -10.38 1.46 27.02
C GLY A 165 -11.40 2.17 27.92
N LYS A 166 -12.34 2.90 27.32
CA LYS A 166 -13.43 3.58 28.06
C LYS A 166 -14.41 2.60 28.71
N HIS A 167 -14.74 1.51 28.02
CA HIS A 167 -15.67 0.50 28.56
C HIS A 167 -15.05 -0.34 29.68
N TYR A 168 -13.73 -0.58 29.65
CA TYR A 168 -13.02 -1.28 30.72
C TYR A 168 -12.93 -0.43 32.01
N GLU A 169 -12.62 0.86 31.89
CA GLU A 169 -12.61 1.79 33.02
C GLU A 169 -14.00 1.99 33.63
N GLN A 170 -15.05 2.10 32.80
CA GLN A 170 -16.42 2.29 33.27
C GLN A 170 -17.00 1.03 33.92
N VAL A 171 -16.76 -0.16 33.37
CA VAL A 171 -17.18 -1.43 33.99
C VAL A 171 -16.40 -1.70 35.28
N LYS A 172 -15.12 -1.32 35.35
CA LYS A 172 -14.32 -1.42 36.58
C LYS A 172 -14.84 -0.45 37.65
N ALA A 173 -15.10 0.81 37.30
CA ALA A 173 -15.68 1.80 38.21
C ALA A 173 -17.08 1.38 38.72
N GLU A 174 -17.95 0.84 37.86
CA GLU A 174 -19.27 0.31 38.26
C GLU A 174 -19.15 -0.94 39.15
N SER A 175 -18.14 -1.79 38.92
CA SER A 175 -17.88 -2.98 39.74
C SER A 175 -17.31 -2.66 41.13
N GLU A 176 -16.54 -1.57 41.24
CA GLU A 176 -16.02 -1.06 42.51
C GLU A 176 -17.13 -0.38 43.34
N ILE A 177 -18.03 0.38 42.69
CA ILE A 177 -19.19 1.01 43.35
C ILE A 177 -20.19 -0.05 43.85
N LYS A 178 -20.47 -1.10 43.06
CA LYS A 178 -21.39 -2.19 43.47
C LYS A 178 -20.88 -3.04 44.65
N ASN A 179 -19.56 -3.16 44.81
CA ASN A 179 -18.98 -3.87 45.95
C ASN A 179 -19.02 -3.06 47.25
N TYR A 180 -18.99 -1.73 47.17
CA TYR A 180 -19.07 -0.86 48.33
C TYR A 180 -20.48 -0.87 48.95
N ASP A 181 -21.53 -0.83 48.11
CA ASP A 181 -22.93 -0.76 48.54
C ASP A 181 -23.44 -2.06 49.21
N LYS A 182 -22.80 -3.20 48.94
CA LYS A 182 -23.21 -4.51 49.48
C LYS A 182 -22.66 -4.83 50.88
N SER A 183 -21.90 -3.91 51.48
CA SER A 183 -21.12 -4.17 52.72
C SER A 183 -21.62 -3.44 53.97
N GLN A 184 -22.71 -2.66 53.89
CA GLN A 184 -23.31 -2.02 55.07
C GLN A 184 -24.36 -2.94 55.72
N PRO A 185 -24.21 -3.37 56.99
CA PRO A 185 -25.22 -4.16 57.69
C PRO A 185 -26.37 -3.26 58.16
N ASN A 186 -27.59 -3.70 57.90
CA ASN A 186 -28.83 -3.01 58.22
C ASN A 186 -29.16 -3.19 59.72
N GLU A 187 -28.81 -2.22 60.57
CA GLU A 187 -29.38 -2.13 61.93
C GLU A 187 -30.71 -1.37 61.89
N LYS A 188 -31.78 -2.07 62.30
CA LYS A 188 -33.10 -1.48 62.49
C LYS A 188 -33.15 -0.78 63.85
N MET A 189 -33.65 0.45 63.88
CA MET A 189 -34.32 1.00 65.07
C MET A 189 -35.53 1.82 64.63
N ASP A 190 -36.67 1.48 65.22
CA ASP A 190 -37.98 2.09 65.04
C ASP A 190 -38.01 3.52 65.62
N GLY A 191 -38.64 4.45 64.91
CA GLY A 191 -38.85 5.83 65.36
C GLY A 191 -39.94 6.52 64.54
N ASP A 192 -41.00 6.90 65.24
CA ASP A 192 -42.28 7.40 64.76
C ASP A 192 -42.25 8.88 64.28
N LEU A 193 -43.32 9.27 63.58
CA LEU A 193 -43.97 10.59 63.57
C LEU A 193 -43.72 11.64 62.44
N SER A 194 -44.73 11.71 61.56
CA SER A 194 -45.59 12.87 61.22
C SER A 194 -45.01 14.24 60.82
N TRP A 195 -44.23 14.35 59.74
CA TRP A 195 -43.91 15.68 59.19
C TRP A 195 -43.98 15.81 57.65
N LEU A 196 -44.54 14.84 56.93
CA LEU A 196 -44.51 14.84 55.45
C LEU A 196 -45.82 15.30 54.78
N ASP A 197 -46.86 15.62 55.54
CA ASP A 197 -48.17 16.00 54.99
C ASP A 197 -48.29 17.50 54.61
N ASP A 198 -47.38 18.36 55.08
CA ASP A 198 -47.56 19.82 54.95
C ASP A 198 -46.98 20.46 53.67
N TYR A 199 -46.22 19.75 52.84
CA TYR A 199 -45.55 20.37 51.68
C TYR A 199 -46.26 20.20 50.33
N LYS A 200 -47.38 19.46 50.26
CA LYS A 200 -48.05 19.15 48.98
C LYS A 200 -49.14 20.14 48.54
N ASN A 201 -49.52 21.11 49.36
CA ASN A 201 -50.66 21.99 49.09
C ASN A 201 -50.32 23.41 48.60
N ALA A 202 -49.05 23.71 48.30
CA ALA A 202 -48.64 25.07 47.91
C ALA A 202 -47.88 25.11 46.57
N SER A 203 -48.52 24.70 45.46
CA SER A 203 -48.12 25.20 44.12
C SER A 203 -49.12 24.92 42.99
N LYS A 204 -50.38 24.59 43.32
CA LYS A 204 -51.48 24.63 42.35
C LYS A 204 -52.15 25.99 42.47
N ASP A 205 -51.66 26.96 41.72
CA ASP A 205 -52.45 28.10 41.21
C ASP A 205 -51.51 29.00 40.41
N PHE A 206 -51.57 28.90 39.08
CA PHE A 206 -51.85 30.02 38.16
C PHE A 206 -51.67 29.57 36.70
N THR A 207 -52.78 29.10 36.11
CA THR A 207 -53.38 29.49 34.81
C THR A 207 -52.52 30.21 33.74
N THR A 208 -52.66 30.09 32.41
CA THR A 208 -53.53 29.33 31.47
C THR A 208 -53.27 29.88 30.04
N GLN A 209 -53.63 29.10 29.00
CA GLN A 209 -53.82 29.45 27.55
C GLN A 209 -52.58 29.36 26.64
N GLU A 210 -52.62 28.78 25.43
CA GLU A 210 -53.69 28.35 24.51
C GLU A 210 -53.03 27.36 23.49
N LYS A 211 -53.54 26.13 23.26
CA LYS A 211 -54.32 25.64 22.08
C LYS A 211 -53.85 26.20 20.72
N LYS A 212 -53.75 25.46 19.59
CA LYS A 212 -54.51 24.27 19.12
C LYS A 212 -53.89 23.72 17.80
N SER A 213 -53.90 22.38 17.65
CA SER A 213 -54.32 21.53 16.49
C SER A 213 -53.95 21.83 15.03
N THR A 214 -53.94 20.91 14.04
CA THR A 214 -53.87 19.45 13.82
C THR A 214 -53.91 19.30 12.26
N GLU A 215 -53.54 18.13 11.72
CA GLU A 215 -54.02 17.51 10.45
C GLU A 215 -53.08 17.41 9.22
N LYS A 216 -52.89 16.15 8.78
CA LYS A 216 -52.64 15.62 7.41
C LYS A 216 -54.04 15.43 6.74
N PRO A 217 -54.23 15.28 5.39
CA PRO A 217 -53.47 14.43 4.44
C PRO A 217 -53.39 14.91 2.95
N GLU A 218 -52.77 14.11 2.06
CA GLU A 218 -53.06 13.77 0.61
C GLU A 218 -53.47 14.89 -0.40
N GLU A 219 -53.21 14.94 -1.72
CA GLU A 219 -52.64 14.10 -2.80
C GLU A 219 -52.47 15.00 -4.08
N ASN A 220 -51.52 14.67 -4.97
CA ASN A 220 -51.35 14.98 -6.43
C ASN A 220 -51.60 16.39 -7.03
N THR A 221 -50.62 16.92 -7.80
CA THR A 221 -50.59 16.92 -9.30
C THR A 221 -49.31 17.63 -9.84
N LYS A 222 -48.76 17.08 -10.95
CA LYS A 222 -47.78 17.61 -11.95
C LYS A 222 -47.59 19.15 -11.97
N SER A 223 -46.40 19.74 -12.20
CA SER A 223 -45.55 19.67 -13.40
C SER A 223 -44.30 20.56 -13.25
N GLU A 224 -43.34 20.42 -14.17
CA GLU A 224 -42.30 21.40 -14.58
C GLU A 224 -40.94 21.43 -13.83
N GLY A 225 -39.88 21.41 -14.65
CA GLY A 225 -38.58 22.01 -14.30
C GLY A 225 -37.38 21.06 -14.20
N ILE A 226 -36.91 20.53 -15.34
CA ILE A 226 -35.53 20.05 -15.47
C ILE A 226 -34.61 21.29 -15.49
N PRO A 227 -33.59 21.41 -14.62
CA PRO A 227 -32.65 22.53 -14.69
C PRO A 227 -31.75 22.42 -15.94
N GLU A 228 -31.76 23.48 -16.75
CA GLU A 228 -30.92 23.72 -17.93
C GLU A 228 -29.42 23.87 -17.61
N PHE A 229 -28.78 22.83 -17.10
CA PHE A 229 -27.30 22.81 -16.95
C PHE A 229 -26.61 21.75 -17.81
N PHE A 230 -27.38 21.08 -18.69
CA PHE A 230 -26.91 20.01 -19.56
C PHE A 230 -27.34 20.20 -21.01
N LEU A 231 -26.99 21.32 -21.65
CA LEU A 231 -26.91 21.41 -23.10
C LEU A 231 -25.90 22.50 -23.44
N ASP A 232 -24.64 22.11 -23.66
CA ASP A 232 -23.69 22.82 -24.54
C ASP A 232 -22.30 22.19 -24.41
N ARG A 233 -22.04 21.11 -25.16
CA ARG A 233 -20.75 20.88 -25.85
C ARG A 233 -20.80 19.59 -26.68
N GLU A 234 -21.51 19.60 -27.80
CA GLU A 234 -21.27 18.64 -28.89
C GLU A 234 -21.95 19.09 -30.20
N LYS A 235 -21.36 20.13 -30.81
CA LYS A 235 -21.43 20.39 -32.25
C LYS A 235 -20.08 20.94 -32.69
N GLU A 236 -19.25 20.07 -33.27
CA GLU A 236 -18.36 20.38 -34.41
C GLU A 236 -17.54 19.13 -34.75
N SER A 237 -18.18 18.17 -35.41
CA SER A 237 -17.47 17.15 -36.19
C SER A 237 -18.35 16.60 -37.31
N GLU A 238 -18.89 17.50 -38.14
CA GLU A 238 -19.39 17.16 -39.48
C GLU A 238 -18.97 18.26 -40.46
N GLU A 239 -17.66 18.37 -40.70
CA GLU A 239 -17.14 19.04 -41.89
C GLU A 239 -15.76 18.46 -42.23
N LYS A 240 -15.78 17.24 -42.78
CA LYS A 240 -14.73 16.73 -43.67
C LYS A 240 -15.32 15.60 -44.51
N LYS A 241 -16.04 16.01 -45.56
CA LYS A 241 -16.26 15.22 -46.76
C LYS A 241 -15.86 16.08 -47.95
#